data_AF-A0A182Y4F6-F1
#
_entry.id   AF-A0A182Y4F6-F1
#
_cell.length_a   1.000
_cell.length_b   1.000
_cell.length_c   1.000
_cell.angle_alpha   90.00
_cell.angle_beta   90.00
_cell.angle_gamma   90.00
#
_symmetry.space_group_name_H-M   'P 1'
#
loop_
_entity.id
_entity.type
_entity.pdbx_description
1 polymer ?
#
loop_
_entity_poly.entity_id
_entity_poly.type
_entity_poly.pdbx_seq_one_letter_code
_entity_poly.pdbx_strand_id
1 'polypeptide(L)'
;MLMYRGHRYVREKRKGDISNWRCSLHSKYHCKARAVSMQRNGHEMMRLTHVQHTHDAFQEEETPDSKYGILKLLHDGHAYTRDRQSAKTCNWKCSLFTRYRCRARAVTKDIGGFVHMKVTNTAHFHPKEEYKLRIKKETPPDP
;
A
#
# COMPACT_ATOMS: atom_id res chain seq x y z
N MET A 1 4.29 2.77 -1.90
CA MET A 1 4.15 2.33 -0.50
C MET A 1 3.29 1.08 -0.53
N LEU A 2 3.78 0.00 0.02
CA LEU A 2 3.08 -1.29 0.13
C LEU A 2 2.37 -1.34 1.48
N MET A 3 1.20 -1.97 1.57
CA MET A 3 0.46 -2.10 2.82
C MET A 3 0.00 -3.54 3.02
N TYR A 4 0.15 -4.06 4.24
CA TYR A 4 -0.29 -5.40 4.61
C TYR A 4 -0.63 -5.47 6.09
N ARG A 5 -1.81 -6.02 6.43
CA ARG A 5 -2.31 -6.19 7.81
C ARG A 5 -2.17 -4.93 8.68
N GLY A 6 -2.55 -3.76 8.13
CA GLY A 6 -2.47 -2.49 8.85
C GLY A 6 -1.04 -1.93 9.02
N HIS A 7 -0.02 -2.59 8.48
CA HIS A 7 1.35 -2.10 8.48
C HIS A 7 1.73 -1.54 7.11
N ARG A 8 2.47 -0.43 7.13
CA ARG A 8 2.96 0.26 5.93
C ARG A 8 4.40 -0.09 5.68
N TYR A 9 4.74 -0.22 4.40
CA TYR A 9 6.05 -0.60 3.92
C TYR A 9 6.52 0.38 2.84
N VAL A 10 7.77 0.83 2.97
CA VAL A 10 8.45 1.71 2.01
C VAL A 10 9.47 0.89 1.23
N ARG A 11 9.60 1.17 -0.07
CA ARG A 11 10.49 0.42 -0.96
C ARG A 11 11.92 0.81 -0.65
N GLU A 12 12.78 -0.17 -0.36
CA GLU A 12 14.21 0.05 -0.15
C GLU A 12 14.98 -0.05 -1.47
N LYS A 13 14.73 -1.12 -2.24
CA LYS A 13 15.44 -1.41 -3.49
C LYS A 13 14.56 -2.17 -4.48
N ARG A 14 14.84 -2.01 -5.77
CA ARG A 14 14.24 -2.81 -6.86
C ARG A 14 15.37 -3.46 -7.66
N LYS A 15 15.26 -4.76 -7.92
CA LYS A 15 16.15 -5.53 -8.80
C LYS A 15 15.29 -6.35 -9.76
N GLY A 16 15.24 -5.93 -11.03
CA GLY A 16 14.30 -6.48 -12.01
C GLY A 16 12.86 -6.36 -11.52
N ASP A 17 12.16 -7.50 -11.49
CA ASP A 17 10.76 -7.59 -11.05
C ASP A 17 10.58 -7.70 -9.54
N ILE A 18 11.68 -7.75 -8.79
CA ILE A 18 11.66 -7.89 -7.33
C ILE A 18 11.83 -6.53 -6.66
N SER A 19 10.88 -6.16 -5.81
CA SER A 19 10.99 -5.02 -4.91
C SER A 19 11.17 -5.49 -3.47
N ASN A 20 12.13 -4.90 -2.76
CA ASN A 20 12.34 -5.13 -1.33
C ASN A 20 11.77 -3.95 -0.56
N TRP A 21 11.16 -4.24 0.57
CA TRP A 21 10.41 -3.27 1.35
C TRP A 21 10.73 -3.40 2.84
N ARG A 22 10.83 -2.26 3.52
CA ARG A 22 10.91 -2.17 4.98
C ARG A 22 9.67 -1.56 5.56
N CYS A 23 9.36 -1.88 6.81
CA CYS A 23 8.33 -1.16 7.54
C CYS A 23 8.62 0.35 7.53
N SER A 24 7.58 1.16 7.29
CA SER A 24 7.69 2.63 7.32
C SER A 24 8.07 3.17 8.69
N LEU A 25 7.81 2.39 9.75
CA LEU A 25 8.14 2.70 11.13
C LEU A 25 9.49 2.14 11.58
N HIS A 26 10.30 1.64 10.64
CA HIS A 26 11.67 1.14 10.92
C HIS A 26 12.51 2.14 11.71
N SER A 27 12.55 3.41 11.30
CA SER A 27 13.38 4.42 11.96
C SER A 27 12.87 4.81 13.34
N LYS A 28 11.53 4.91 13.50
CA LYS A 28 10.91 5.38 14.75
C LYS A 28 10.86 4.31 15.85
N TYR A 29 10.64 3.04 15.48
CA TYR A 29 10.42 1.94 16.44
C TYR A 29 11.48 0.84 16.32
N HIS A 30 12.58 1.09 15.60
CA HIS A 30 13.59 0.09 15.26
C HIS A 30 13.01 -1.20 14.64
N CYS A 31 11.85 -1.08 13.99
CA CYS A 31 11.08 -2.21 13.50
C CYS A 31 11.82 -2.97 12.40
N LYS A 32 12.03 -4.27 12.60
CA LYS A 32 12.78 -5.13 11.67
C LYS A 32 11.93 -5.80 10.60
N ALA A 33 10.62 -5.56 10.58
CA ALA A 33 9.74 -6.15 9.59
C ALA A 33 10.17 -5.79 8.15
N ARG A 34 10.13 -6.81 7.29
CA ARG A 34 10.58 -6.77 5.90
C ARG A 34 9.63 -7.54 5.01
N ALA A 35 9.49 -7.07 3.78
CA ALA A 35 8.69 -7.72 2.76
C ALA A 35 9.40 -7.69 1.41
N VAL A 36 9.04 -8.64 0.56
CA VAL A 36 9.42 -8.63 -0.85
C VAL A 36 8.18 -8.72 -1.70
N SER A 37 8.12 -7.97 -2.80
CA SER A 37 7.14 -8.17 -3.85
C SER A 37 7.81 -8.57 -5.15
N MET A 38 7.11 -9.36 -5.96
CA MET A 38 7.53 -9.82 -7.27
C MET A 38 6.37 -9.62 -8.25
N GLN A 39 6.65 -9.02 -9.41
CA GLN A 39 5.69 -8.97 -10.50
C GLN A 39 5.86 -10.18 -11.43
N ARG A 40 4.77 -10.89 -11.71
CA ARG A 40 4.71 -11.97 -12.72
C ARG A 40 3.36 -11.93 -13.43
N ASN A 41 3.36 -11.87 -14.77
CA ASN A 41 2.15 -11.93 -15.60
C ASN A 41 1.04 -10.94 -15.17
N GLY A 42 1.43 -9.70 -14.82
CA GLY A 42 0.49 -8.66 -14.35
C GLY A 42 -0.06 -8.87 -12.93
N HIS A 43 0.40 -9.89 -12.21
CA HIS A 43 0.11 -10.10 -10.80
C HIS A 43 1.30 -9.64 -9.96
N GLU A 44 1.04 -8.90 -8.89
CA GLU A 44 2.06 -8.59 -7.89
C GLU A 44 1.85 -9.51 -6.69
N MET A 45 2.83 -10.35 -6.41
CA MET A 45 2.82 -11.22 -5.24
C MET A 45 3.78 -10.66 -4.21
N MET A 46 3.31 -10.53 -2.98
CA MET A 46 4.09 -10.03 -1.84
C MET A 46 4.13 -11.08 -0.75
N ARG A 47 5.27 -11.18 -0.06
CA ARG A 47 5.39 -11.94 1.18
C ARG A 47 6.21 -11.16 2.20
N LEU A 48 5.97 -11.46 3.47
CA LEU A 48 6.84 -11.02 4.54
C LEU A 48 8.09 -11.92 4.59
N THR A 49 9.26 -11.31 4.67
CA THR A 49 10.52 -12.02 4.94
C THR A 49 10.91 -11.90 6.41
N HIS A 50 10.42 -10.87 7.09
CA HIS A 50 10.49 -10.72 8.55
C HIS A 50 9.13 -10.18 9.01
N VAL A 51 8.40 -10.97 9.80
CA VAL A 51 7.00 -10.71 10.17
C VAL A 51 6.86 -9.85 11.43
N GLN A 52 7.79 -9.96 12.37
CA GLN A 52 7.67 -9.31 13.67
C GLN A 52 7.75 -7.79 13.57
N HIS A 53 6.73 -7.14 14.14
CA HIS A 53 6.68 -5.71 14.37
C HIS A 53 6.93 -5.42 15.85
N THR A 54 7.64 -4.32 16.13
CA THR A 54 7.90 -3.79 17.48
C THR A 54 6.89 -2.72 17.88
N HIS A 55 5.80 -2.61 17.13
CA HIS A 55 4.76 -1.62 17.28
C HIS A 55 3.45 -2.21 16.78
N ASP A 56 2.34 -1.69 17.26
CA ASP A 56 1.02 -2.12 16.82
C ASP A 56 0.77 -1.76 15.35
N ALA A 57 -0.18 -2.49 14.76
CA ALA A 57 -0.74 -2.09 13.48
C ALA A 57 -1.38 -0.71 13.61
N PHE A 58 -1.41 0.05 12.51
CA PHE A 58 -2.22 1.27 12.51
C PHE A 58 -3.68 0.87 12.73
N GLN A 59 -4.20 1.18 13.91
CA GLN A 59 -5.63 1.07 14.19
C GLN A 59 -6.32 2.19 13.43
N GLU A 60 -7.18 1.80 12.51
CA GLU A 60 -7.97 2.68 11.66
C GLU A 60 -9.16 3.14 12.52
N GLU A 61 -8.93 4.06 13.46
CA GLU A 61 -10.06 4.71 14.11
C GLU A 61 -10.80 5.53 13.04
N GLU A 62 -12.06 5.15 12.80
CA GLU A 62 -13.00 5.75 11.84
C GLU A 62 -13.42 7.17 12.25
N THR A 63 -12.48 8.01 12.66
CA THR A 63 -12.74 9.44 12.83
C THR A 63 -12.57 10.11 11.47
N PRO A 64 -13.59 10.85 10.97
CA PRO A 64 -13.52 11.58 9.70
C PRO A 64 -12.30 12.51 9.59
N ASP A 65 -11.75 12.91 10.73
CA ASP A 65 -10.68 13.89 10.88
C ASP A 65 -9.33 13.30 11.31
N SER A 66 -9.14 11.97 11.20
CA SER A 66 -7.84 11.36 11.49
C SER A 66 -6.75 11.99 10.60
N LYS A 67 -5.94 12.84 11.24
CA LYS A 67 -4.67 13.44 10.77
C LYS A 67 -3.66 12.42 10.22
N TYR A 68 -3.94 11.13 10.38
CA TYR A 68 -3.22 10.00 9.81
C TYR A 68 -4.06 9.39 8.67
N GLY A 69 -3.99 10.04 7.51
CA GLY A 69 -4.94 9.83 6.41
C GLY A 69 -5.30 8.39 6.05
N ILE A 70 -6.54 8.24 5.58
CA ILE A 70 -7.21 7.02 5.10
C ILE A 70 -6.23 6.08 4.38
N LEU A 71 -6.27 4.79 4.75
CA LEU A 71 -5.45 3.72 4.18
C LEU A 71 -5.61 3.64 2.65
N LYS A 72 -4.48 3.64 1.91
CA LYS A 72 -4.48 3.53 0.43
C LYS A 72 -3.53 2.46 -0.09
N LEU A 73 -4.02 1.57 -0.95
CA LEU A 73 -3.16 0.71 -1.77
C LEU A 73 -2.51 1.58 -2.86
N LEU A 74 -1.17 1.58 -2.96
CA LEU A 74 -0.46 2.27 -4.03
C LEU A 74 0.12 1.27 -5.03
N HIS A 75 -0.25 1.38 -6.30
CA HIS A 75 0.24 0.51 -7.37
C HIS A 75 0.44 1.31 -8.65
N ASP A 76 1.62 1.19 -9.27
CA ASP A 76 2.00 1.88 -10.50
C ASP A 76 1.72 3.41 -10.51
N GLY A 77 1.98 4.08 -9.38
CA GLY A 77 1.68 5.51 -9.23
C GLY A 77 0.20 5.85 -9.05
N HIS A 78 -0.69 4.86 -9.08
CA HIS A 78 -2.10 5.02 -8.77
C HIS A 78 -2.36 4.75 -7.29
N ALA A 79 -3.35 5.43 -6.74
CA ALA A 79 -3.81 5.21 -5.37
C ALA A 79 -5.24 4.67 -5.36
N TYR A 80 -5.47 3.66 -4.54
CA TYR A 80 -6.77 3.03 -4.35
C TYR A 80 -7.16 3.09 -2.87
N THR A 81 -8.44 3.38 -2.60
CA THR A 81 -9.04 3.29 -1.28
C THR A 81 -9.79 1.97 -1.14
N ARG A 82 -9.94 1.49 0.10
CA ARG A 82 -10.70 0.27 0.39
C ARG A 82 -12.16 0.44 -0.03
N ASP A 83 -12.71 -0.59 -0.65
CA ASP A 83 -14.13 -0.64 -1.04
C ASP A 83 -14.88 -1.69 -0.22
N ARG A 84 -14.42 -2.95 -0.22
CA ARG A 84 -15.03 -4.05 0.54
C ARG A 84 -13.96 -4.99 1.07
N GLN A 85 -14.06 -5.40 2.34
CA GLN A 85 -13.11 -6.31 2.97
C GLN A 85 -13.80 -7.56 3.51
N SER A 86 -13.08 -8.68 3.39
CA SER A 86 -13.38 -9.97 4.00
C SER A 86 -12.13 -10.48 4.72
N ALA A 87 -12.22 -11.62 5.41
CA ALA A 87 -11.10 -12.19 6.17
C ALA A 87 -9.81 -12.37 5.34
N LYS A 88 -9.92 -12.76 4.07
CA LYS A 88 -8.76 -13.04 3.19
C LYS A 88 -8.66 -12.15 1.96
N THR A 89 -9.69 -11.36 1.64
CA THR A 89 -9.73 -10.54 0.42
C THR A 89 -10.10 -9.10 0.73
N CYS A 90 -9.40 -8.16 0.10
CA CYS A 90 -9.78 -6.74 0.10
C CYS A 90 -9.95 -6.26 -1.35
N ASN A 91 -11.11 -5.66 -1.63
CA ASN A 91 -11.42 -4.99 -2.88
C ASN A 91 -11.12 -3.51 -2.75
N TRP A 92 -10.50 -2.97 -3.79
CA TRP A 92 -10.00 -1.60 -3.83
C TRP A 92 -10.59 -0.87 -5.02
N LYS A 93 -10.93 0.40 -4.82
CA LYS A 93 -11.36 1.33 -5.87
C LYS A 93 -10.39 2.48 -5.97
N CYS A 94 -10.23 3.06 -7.16
CA CYS A 94 -9.41 4.26 -7.32
C CYS A 94 -9.79 5.32 -6.26
N SER A 95 -8.80 5.94 -5.61
CA SER A 95 -9.07 6.97 -4.60
C SER A 95 -9.72 8.23 -5.19
N LEU A 96 -9.70 8.35 -6.52
CA LEU A 96 -10.35 9.41 -7.29
C LEU A 96 -11.70 8.96 -7.87
N PHE A 97 -12.24 7.81 -7.43
CA PHE A 97 -13.55 7.29 -7.84
C PHE A 97 -14.65 8.34 -7.71
N THR A 98 -14.77 9.00 -6.55
CA THR A 98 -15.84 9.98 -6.31
C THR A 98 -15.68 11.23 -7.16
N ARG A 99 -14.44 11.75 -7.30
CA ARG A 99 -14.18 13.03 -7.98
C ARG A 99 -14.22 12.92 -9.50
N TYR A 100 -13.72 11.81 -10.07
CA TYR A 100 -13.58 11.63 -11.52
C TYR A 100 -14.44 10.50 -12.08
N ARG A 101 -15.31 9.88 -11.26
CA ARG A 101 -16.06 8.65 -11.63
C ARG A 101 -15.13 7.54 -12.14
N CYS A 102 -13.89 7.54 -11.65
CA CYS A 102 -12.84 6.64 -12.11
C CYS A 102 -13.21 5.19 -11.85
N ARG A 103 -13.10 4.32 -12.86
CA ARG A 103 -13.57 2.93 -12.78
C ARG A 103 -12.50 1.91 -12.42
N ALA A 104 -11.24 2.34 -12.29
CA ALA A 104 -10.15 1.43 -11.97
C ALA A 104 -10.36 0.71 -10.62
N ARG A 105 -10.06 -0.59 -10.61
CA ARG A 105 -10.27 -1.51 -9.48
C ARG A 105 -9.06 -2.41 -9.29
N ALA A 106 -8.81 -2.78 -8.05
CA ALA A 106 -7.81 -3.77 -7.69
C ALA A 106 -8.32 -4.68 -6.57
N VAL A 107 -7.70 -5.83 -6.41
CA VAL A 107 -8.01 -6.80 -5.35
C VAL A 107 -6.71 -7.30 -4.75
N THR A 108 -6.68 -7.44 -3.42
CA THR A 108 -5.63 -8.15 -2.69
C THR A 108 -6.22 -9.39 -2.03
N LYS A 109 -5.53 -10.54 -2.13
CA LYS A 109 -5.92 -11.81 -1.49
C LYS A 109 -4.75 -12.39 -0.69
N ASP A 110 -5.00 -12.84 0.54
CA ASP A 110 -4.04 -13.63 1.31
C ASP A 110 -4.22 -15.12 0.95
N ILE A 111 -3.18 -15.71 0.34
CA ILE A 111 -3.13 -17.10 -0.11
C ILE A 111 -1.83 -17.70 0.39
N GLY A 112 -1.90 -18.61 1.38
CA GLY A 112 -0.72 -19.29 1.92
C GLY A 112 0.33 -18.37 2.54
N GLY A 113 -0.07 -17.22 3.10
CA GLY A 113 0.87 -16.21 3.64
C GLY A 113 1.45 -15.27 2.59
N PHE A 114 1.02 -15.41 1.33
CA PHE A 114 1.34 -14.49 0.25
C PHE A 114 0.16 -13.56 -0.03
N VAL A 115 0.45 -12.27 -0.19
CA VAL A 115 -0.52 -11.30 -0.68
C VAL A 115 -0.45 -11.26 -2.19
N HIS A 116 -1.50 -11.75 -2.83
CA HIS A 116 -1.68 -11.66 -4.27
C HIS A 116 -2.47 -10.40 -4.56
N MET A 117 -1.86 -9.46 -5.26
CA MET A 117 -2.50 -8.25 -5.74
C MET A 117 -2.69 -8.31 -7.25
N LYS A 118 -3.88 -7.93 -7.69
CA LYS A 118 -4.23 -7.82 -9.10
C LYS A 118 -5.06 -6.56 -9.34
N VAL A 119 -4.70 -5.79 -10.37
CA VAL A 119 -5.59 -4.76 -10.93
C VAL A 119 -6.64 -5.47 -11.78
N THR A 120 -7.91 -5.35 -11.39
CA THR A 120 -9.04 -6.01 -12.08
C THR A 120 -9.69 -5.12 -13.12
N ASN A 121 -9.56 -3.80 -12.99
CA ASN A 121 -9.89 -2.84 -14.03
C ASN A 121 -8.79 -1.78 -14.08
N THR A 122 -8.13 -1.64 -15.23
CA THR A 122 -7.00 -0.73 -15.45
C THR A 122 -7.41 0.66 -15.93
N ALA A 123 -8.69 0.88 -16.26
CA ALA A 123 -9.14 2.13 -16.86
C ALA A 123 -9.20 3.27 -15.83
N HIS A 124 -8.25 4.21 -15.96
CA HIS A 124 -8.23 5.47 -15.24
C HIS A 124 -8.73 6.61 -16.11
N PHE A 125 -9.64 7.44 -15.57
CA PHE A 125 -10.23 8.60 -16.25
C PHE A 125 -9.77 9.91 -15.59
N HIS A 126 -8.47 9.98 -15.30
CA HIS A 126 -7.80 11.15 -14.75
C HIS A 126 -6.28 11.00 -14.92
N PRO A 127 -5.52 12.10 -14.93
CA PRO A 127 -4.06 12.06 -14.88
C PRO A 127 -3.53 11.46 -13.56
N LYS A 128 -2.28 10.96 -13.54
CA LYS A 128 -1.65 10.42 -12.32
C LYS A 128 -1.32 11.54 -11.32
N GLU A 129 -1.10 12.75 -11.80
CA GLU A 129 -0.74 13.95 -11.04
C GLU A 129 -1.86 14.38 -10.07
N GLU A 130 -3.11 13.99 -10.36
CA GLU A 130 -4.27 14.24 -9.49
C GLU A 130 -4.20 13.47 -8.18
N TYR A 131 -3.42 12.38 -8.13
CA TYR A 131 -3.07 11.77 -6.87
C TYR A 131 -2.12 12.71 -6.12
N LYS A 132 -2.68 13.67 -5.37
CA LYS A 132 -1.97 14.51 -4.39
C LYS A 132 -1.45 13.65 -3.23
N LEU A 133 -0.58 12.69 -3.54
CA LEU A 133 0.11 11.85 -2.58
C LEU A 133 1.09 12.75 -1.84
N ARG A 134 0.69 13.19 -0.64
CA ARG A 134 1.62 13.76 0.32
C ARG A 134 2.57 12.65 0.79
N ILE A 135 3.55 12.32 -0.04
CA ILE A 135 4.77 11.66 0.43
C ILE A 135 5.53 12.78 1.12
N LYS A 136 5.40 12.91 2.45
CA LYS A 136 6.29 13.79 3.19
C LYS A 136 7.71 13.30 2.90
N LYS A 137 8.48 14.10 2.15
CA LYS A 137 9.95 14.01 2.19
C LYS A 137 10.31 14.38 3.63
N GLU A 138 10.95 13.48 4.36
CA GLU A 138 11.61 13.86 5.61
C GLU A 138 12.68 14.88 5.22
N THR A 139 12.45 16.15 5.54
CA THR A 139 13.49 17.17 5.51
C THR A 139 14.54 16.74 6.56
N PRO A 140 15.84 16.73 6.23
CA PRO A 140 16.87 16.52 7.24
C PRO A 140 16.69 17.54 8.37
N PRO A 141 16.96 17.20 9.65
CA PRO A 141 17.04 18.21 10.69
C PRO A 141 18.12 19.24 10.28
N ASP A 142 17.79 20.53 10.44
CA ASP A 142 18.75 21.63 10.24
C ASP A 142 19.97 21.43 11.16
N PRO A 143 21.17 21.87 10.72
CA PRO A 143 22.45 21.60 11.36
C PRO A 143 22.59 22.19 12.77
#